data_AF-A0A954LNL0-F1
#
_entry.id   AF-A0A954LNL0-F1
#
_cell.length_a   1.000
_cell.length_b   1.000
_cell.length_c   1.000
_cell.angle_alpha   90.00
_cell.angle_beta   90.00
_cell.angle_gamma   90.00
#
_symmetry.space_group_name_H-M   'P 1'
#
loop_
_entity.id
_entity.type
_entity.pdbx_description
1 polymer ?
#
loop_
_entity_poly.entity_id
_entity_poly.type
_entity_poly.pdbx_seq_one_letter_code
_entity_poly.pdbx_strand_id
1 'polypeptide(L)'
;MPYPRPIRAFCLTLYFSMFLVPAFGQATDPGEKLKGNFKERVKPFLTEYCVSCHNAEEMTSGIRVDHLDSALEDRQLKLWQAIRRQVEKGNMPPEGEQQPSKAERQQIIEWIDQGLKIARSRPVPKNGSVRRLTVRQYRNTLRELLSLDDDFTDVLPPDAVSRDGFVNNQETLELSPLLLEAYIDIAEKALNRCMVDPKSKPKVQNFRVDLGAGINAQPCPDRLILGANSWLLENRDFSVTQLTPEKPFEYEPFFMRTKYRFIEGYQGNATVRGWRDYDSIYHAVFVC
;
A
#
# COMPACT_ATOMS: atom_id res chain seq x y z
N MET A 1 -7.15 49.90 76.82
CA MET A 1 -6.54 48.64 77.31
C MET A 1 -7.27 47.49 76.64
N PRO A 2 -6.62 46.45 76.09
CA PRO A 2 -5.22 46.02 76.25
C PRO A 2 -4.32 46.25 75.01
N TYR A 3 -3.05 45.90 75.20
CA TYR A 3 -1.81 46.27 74.48
C TYR A 3 -1.52 45.50 73.16
N PRO A 4 -0.58 45.99 72.33
CA PRO A 4 -0.15 45.41 71.05
C PRO A 4 1.06 44.44 71.20
N ARG A 5 1.37 43.68 70.15
CA ARG A 5 2.65 42.93 70.01
C ARG A 5 3.34 43.31 68.68
N PRO A 6 4.68 43.50 68.65
CA PRO A 6 5.40 43.93 67.46
C PRO A 6 5.94 42.74 66.64
N ILE A 7 5.92 42.85 65.31
CA ILE A 7 6.59 41.94 64.39
C ILE A 7 7.94 42.56 64.02
N ARG A 8 9.03 41.82 64.27
CA ARG A 8 10.40 42.20 63.93
C ARG A 8 10.67 41.97 62.44
N ALA A 9 11.19 42.99 61.76
CA ALA A 9 11.72 42.89 60.40
C ALA A 9 13.14 42.31 60.43
N PHE A 10 13.39 41.25 59.65
CA PHE A 10 14.72 40.70 59.41
C PHE A 10 15.14 41.04 57.98
N CYS A 11 16.17 41.87 57.84
CA CYS A 11 16.70 42.32 56.55
C CYS A 11 17.79 41.34 56.11
N LEU A 12 17.58 40.59 55.02
CA LEU A 12 18.54 39.65 54.45
C LEU A 12 19.24 40.30 53.25
N THR A 13 20.50 40.69 53.42
CA THR A 13 21.36 41.19 52.33
C THR A 13 21.90 40.02 51.51
N LEU A 14 21.51 39.92 50.24
CA LEU A 14 22.02 38.95 49.25
C LEU A 14 23.26 39.51 48.54
N TYR A 15 24.40 38.84 48.71
CA TYR A 15 25.63 39.07 47.93
C TYR A 15 25.50 38.36 46.57
N PHE A 16 25.59 39.11 45.47
CA PHE A 16 25.56 38.58 44.10
C PHE A 16 27.01 38.36 43.63
N SER A 17 27.46 37.10 43.57
CA SER A 17 28.76 36.73 42.99
C SER A 17 28.64 36.63 41.47
N MET A 18 29.36 37.51 40.77
CA MET A 18 29.44 37.54 39.31
C MET A 18 30.38 36.42 38.82
N PHE A 19 29.82 35.30 38.38
CA PHE A 19 30.57 34.26 37.68
C PHE A 19 30.72 34.62 36.19
N LEU A 20 31.98 34.73 35.75
CA LEU A 20 32.36 34.93 34.35
C LEU A 20 32.09 33.63 33.57
N VAL A 21 31.15 33.67 32.62
CA VAL A 21 30.86 32.53 31.71
C VAL A 21 31.77 32.65 30.48
N PRO A 22 32.56 31.62 30.13
CA PRO A 22 33.39 31.65 28.94
C PRO A 22 32.53 31.56 27.68
N ALA A 23 32.83 32.40 26.69
CA ALA A 23 32.14 32.44 25.40
C ALA A 23 32.42 31.16 24.60
N PHE A 24 31.41 30.30 24.46
CA PHE A 24 31.41 29.21 23.49
C PHE A 24 31.30 29.79 22.07
N GLY A 25 32.24 29.44 21.19
CA GLY A 25 32.21 29.83 19.78
C GLY A 25 30.93 29.32 19.10
N GLN A 26 30.23 30.21 18.40
CA GLN A 26 29.01 29.88 17.65
C GLN A 26 29.36 28.92 16.51
N ALA A 27 28.78 27.72 16.54
CA ALA A 27 28.73 26.85 15.38
C ALA A 27 27.87 27.53 14.30
N THR A 28 28.46 27.85 13.15
CA THR A 28 27.73 28.44 12.01
C THR A 28 26.70 27.44 11.49
N ASP A 29 25.47 27.90 11.26
CA ASP A 29 24.39 27.09 10.69
C ASP A 29 24.88 26.49 9.34
N PRO A 30 24.76 25.16 9.12
CA PRO A 30 25.04 24.55 7.82
C PRO A 30 24.42 25.28 6.63
N GLY A 31 23.23 25.88 6.82
CA GLY A 31 22.57 26.71 5.80
C GLY A 31 23.30 28.02 5.50
N GLU A 32 23.90 28.67 6.50
CA GLU A 32 24.65 29.91 6.34
C GLU A 32 25.99 29.67 5.62
N LYS A 33 26.67 28.58 5.96
CA LYS A 33 27.89 28.14 5.25
C LYS A 33 27.62 27.83 3.78
N LEU A 34 26.49 27.20 3.46
CA LEU A 34 26.08 26.92 2.08
C LEU A 34 25.87 28.21 1.28
N LYS A 35 25.23 29.22 1.89
CA LYS A 35 25.00 30.55 1.28
C LYS A 35 26.29 31.31 1.02
N GLY A 36 27.23 31.29 1.97
CA GLY A 36 28.56 31.90 1.82
C GLY A 36 29.33 31.26 0.66
N ASN A 37 29.44 29.93 0.67
CA ASN A 37 30.12 29.17 -0.39
C ASN A 37 29.50 29.41 -1.77
N PHE A 38 28.18 29.59 -1.86
CA PHE A 38 27.54 29.90 -3.13
C PHE A 38 28.05 31.20 -3.74
N LYS A 39 28.07 32.28 -2.96
CA LYS A 39 28.47 33.61 -3.44
C LYS A 39 29.95 33.64 -3.84
N GLU A 40 30.80 33.00 -3.04
CA GLU A 40 32.25 33.05 -3.23
C GLU A 40 32.75 32.11 -4.32
N ARG A 41 32.08 30.97 -4.54
CA ARG A 41 32.64 29.86 -5.32
C ARG A 41 31.71 29.38 -6.43
N VAL A 42 30.43 29.19 -6.13
CA VAL A 42 29.48 28.60 -7.10
C VAL A 42 28.99 29.62 -8.11
N LYS A 43 28.65 30.83 -7.67
CA LYS A 43 28.18 31.88 -8.56
C LYS A 43 29.27 32.28 -9.58
N PRO A 44 30.54 32.51 -9.20
CA PRO A 44 31.60 32.76 -10.17
C PRO A 44 31.80 31.61 -11.15
N PHE A 45 31.76 30.36 -10.68
CA PHE A 45 31.85 29.19 -11.56
C PHE A 45 30.72 29.14 -12.59
N LEU A 46 29.47 29.35 -12.17
CA LEU A 46 28.34 29.37 -13.10
C LEU A 46 28.48 30.52 -14.11
N THR A 47 28.92 31.70 -13.67
CA THR A 47 29.16 32.84 -14.54
C THR A 47 30.23 32.55 -15.59
N GLU A 48 31.37 31.98 -15.17
CA GLU A 48 32.52 31.72 -16.03
C GLU A 48 32.22 30.61 -17.05
N TYR A 49 31.62 29.51 -16.60
CA TYR A 49 31.56 28.27 -17.39
C TYR A 49 30.16 27.97 -17.96
N CYS A 50 29.09 28.62 -17.49
CA CYS A 50 27.73 28.22 -17.86
C CYS A 50 26.88 29.35 -18.44
N VAL A 51 27.04 30.58 -17.96
CA VAL A 51 26.15 31.71 -18.32
C VAL A 51 26.31 32.14 -19.77
N SER A 52 27.45 31.94 -20.42
CA SER A 52 27.62 32.27 -21.85
C SER A 52 26.58 31.60 -22.75
N CYS A 53 26.22 30.34 -22.47
CA CYS A 53 25.25 29.56 -23.26
C CYS A 53 23.88 29.40 -22.57
N HIS A 54 23.86 29.39 -21.23
CA HIS A 54 22.65 29.14 -20.43
C HIS A 54 22.13 30.42 -19.74
N ASN A 55 22.04 31.52 -20.49
CA ASN A 55 21.44 32.78 -20.05
C ASN A 55 20.03 32.98 -20.63
N ALA A 56 19.42 34.13 -20.34
CA ALA A 56 18.08 34.49 -20.79
C ALA A 56 17.93 34.68 -22.31
N GLU A 57 19.02 34.93 -23.04
CA GLU A 57 19.03 35.22 -24.47
C GLU A 57 19.30 33.95 -25.30
N GLU A 58 20.40 33.26 -25.01
CA GLU A 58 20.85 32.08 -25.78
C GLU A 58 20.06 30.81 -25.41
N MET A 59 19.79 30.61 -24.11
CA MET A 59 19.01 29.50 -23.57
C MET A 59 19.30 28.14 -24.24
N THR A 60 20.57 27.76 -24.43
CA THR A 60 20.90 26.51 -25.12
C THR A 60 20.17 25.32 -24.47
N SER A 61 19.49 24.52 -25.30
CA SER A 61 18.62 23.40 -24.86
C SER A 61 17.45 23.80 -23.94
N GLY A 62 17.02 25.06 -23.96
CA GLY A 62 15.96 25.60 -23.10
C GLY A 62 16.36 25.75 -21.63
N ILE A 63 17.65 25.69 -21.31
CA ILE A 63 18.16 25.73 -19.93
C ILE A 63 18.72 27.11 -19.60
N ARG A 64 18.38 27.59 -18.41
CA ARG A 64 18.89 28.82 -17.81
C ARG A 64 19.53 28.55 -16.46
N VAL A 65 20.69 29.13 -16.20
CA VAL A 65 21.41 29.00 -14.92
C VAL A 65 21.68 30.34 -14.23
N ASP A 66 21.49 31.44 -14.95
CA ASP A 66 21.69 32.83 -14.53
C ASP A 66 20.86 33.22 -13.29
N HIS A 67 19.71 32.58 -13.10
CA HIS A 67 18.76 32.85 -12.04
C HIS A 67 18.88 31.88 -10.84
N LEU A 68 19.87 30.98 -10.87
CA LEU A 68 20.11 30.05 -9.77
C LEU A 68 20.72 30.77 -8.57
N ASP A 69 20.35 30.34 -7.38
CA ASP A 69 20.81 30.90 -6.12
C ASP A 69 21.15 29.81 -5.08
N SER A 70 21.54 30.25 -3.89
CA SER A 70 21.83 29.38 -2.76
C SER A 70 20.59 28.85 -2.03
N ALA A 71 19.39 29.25 -2.45
CA ALA A 71 18.16 28.77 -1.85
C ALA A 71 17.82 27.36 -2.31
N LEU A 72 18.31 26.90 -3.47
CA LEU A 72 17.97 25.58 -4.05
C LEU A 72 16.48 25.26 -3.92
N GLU A 73 15.61 26.14 -4.44
CA GLU A 73 14.17 25.94 -4.34
C GLU A 73 13.73 24.60 -4.95
N ASP A 74 12.62 24.01 -4.48
CA ASP A 74 12.16 22.69 -4.90
C ASP A 74 12.02 22.56 -6.43
N ARG A 75 11.55 23.63 -7.09
CA ARG A 75 11.42 23.70 -8.56
C ARG A 75 12.77 23.63 -9.30
N GLN A 76 13.87 24.02 -8.66
CA GLN A 76 15.22 24.04 -9.25
C GLN A 76 16.01 22.76 -8.96
N LEU A 77 15.56 21.88 -8.06
CA LEU A 77 16.34 20.71 -7.64
C LEU A 77 16.67 19.76 -8.79
N LYS A 78 15.75 19.58 -9.75
CA LYS A 78 16.00 18.76 -10.94
C LYS A 78 17.10 19.37 -11.83
N LEU A 79 17.12 20.69 -11.96
CA LEU A 79 18.13 21.41 -12.72
C LEU A 79 19.50 21.30 -12.04
N TRP A 80 19.58 21.51 -10.73
CA TRP A 80 20.82 21.31 -9.97
C TRP A 80 21.37 19.89 -10.09
N GLN A 81 20.51 18.86 -10.04
CA GLN A 81 20.93 17.48 -10.29
C GLN A 81 21.45 17.26 -11.72
N ALA A 82 20.87 17.93 -12.71
CA ALA A 82 21.35 17.86 -14.09
C ALA A 82 22.72 18.53 -14.23
N ILE A 83 22.90 19.74 -13.68
CA ILE A 83 24.17 20.47 -13.66
C ILE A 83 25.25 19.60 -13.02
N ARG A 84 24.99 19.06 -11.82
CA ARG A 84 25.93 18.15 -11.12
C ARG A 84 26.39 17.01 -12.03
N ARG A 85 25.46 16.32 -12.71
CA ARG A 85 25.78 15.21 -13.62
C ARG A 85 26.62 15.65 -14.82
N GLN A 86 26.34 16.81 -15.41
CA GLN A 86 27.10 17.29 -16.56
C GLN A 86 28.52 17.73 -16.17
N VAL A 87 28.68 18.39 -15.02
CA VAL A 87 29.98 18.78 -14.47
C VAL A 87 30.81 17.55 -14.08
N GLU A 88 30.19 16.55 -13.46
CA GLU A 88 30.82 15.28 -13.08
C GLU A 88 31.31 14.49 -14.31
N LYS A 89 30.49 14.42 -15.36
CA LYS A 89 30.87 13.79 -16.63
C LYS A 89 31.88 14.60 -17.44
N GLY A 90 32.02 15.90 -17.14
CA GLY A 90 32.88 16.80 -17.89
C GLY A 90 32.36 17.17 -19.27
N ASN A 91 31.06 16.97 -19.52
CA ASN A 91 30.41 17.32 -20.78
C ASN A 91 30.11 18.82 -20.90
N MET A 92 30.13 19.53 -19.78
CA MET A 92 29.90 20.97 -19.71
C MET A 92 31.10 21.65 -19.04
N PRO A 93 31.64 22.72 -19.65
CA PRO A 93 31.28 23.31 -20.95
C PRO A 93 31.53 22.36 -22.15
N PRO A 94 31.02 22.63 -23.36
CA PRO A 94 31.27 21.76 -24.52
C PRO A 94 32.75 21.79 -24.97
N GLU A 95 33.12 20.85 -25.83
CA GLU A 95 34.46 20.83 -26.44
C GLU A 95 34.69 22.12 -27.25
N GLY A 96 35.80 22.81 -26.97
CA GLY A 96 36.14 24.11 -27.57
C GLY A 96 35.96 25.31 -26.64
N GLU A 97 35.18 25.16 -25.57
CA GLU A 97 35.03 26.18 -24.52
C GLU A 97 36.01 25.98 -23.37
N GLN A 98 36.23 27.03 -22.58
CA GLN A 98 37.11 26.99 -21.41
C GLN A 98 36.61 25.94 -20.41
N GLN A 99 37.43 24.92 -20.13
CA GLN A 99 37.07 23.84 -19.22
C GLN A 99 37.50 24.15 -17.78
N PRO A 100 36.63 23.92 -16.78
CA PRO A 100 37.02 24.01 -15.39
C PRO A 100 38.04 22.93 -15.02
N SER A 101 38.97 23.27 -14.12
CA SER A 101 39.92 22.33 -13.56
C SER A 101 39.23 21.23 -12.75
N LYS A 102 39.92 20.10 -12.54
CA LYS A 102 39.41 19.00 -11.72
C LYS A 102 39.03 19.46 -10.29
N ALA A 103 39.80 20.39 -9.72
CA ALA A 103 39.54 20.92 -8.39
C ALA A 103 38.26 21.78 -8.35
N GLU A 104 38.06 22.64 -9.35
CA GLU A 104 36.83 23.44 -9.47
C GLU A 104 35.60 22.56 -9.64
N ARG A 105 35.67 21.55 -10.53
CA ARG A 105 34.56 20.59 -10.73
C ARG A 105 34.18 19.90 -9.42
N GLN A 106 35.17 19.35 -8.72
CA GLN A 106 34.96 18.65 -7.46
C GLN A 106 34.29 19.55 -6.41
N GLN A 107 34.77 20.80 -6.29
CA GLN A 107 34.24 21.77 -5.35
C GLN A 107 32.76 22.12 -5.61
N ILE A 108 32.36 22.25 -6.88
CA ILE A 108 30.97 22.52 -7.24
C ILE A 108 30.09 21.29 -6.99
N ILE A 109 30.57 20.10 -7.33
CA ILE A 109 29.84 18.85 -7.08
C ILE A 109 29.55 18.70 -5.58
N GLU A 110 30.57 18.92 -4.72
CA GLU A 110 30.41 18.85 -3.27
C GLU A 110 29.40 19.87 -2.74
N TRP A 111 29.42 21.11 -3.25
CA TRP A 111 28.44 22.12 -2.85
C TRP A 111 27.02 21.72 -3.27
N ILE A 112 26.84 21.23 -4.50
CA ILE A 112 25.52 20.78 -4.97
C ILE A 112 25.03 19.59 -4.14
N ASP A 113 25.90 18.63 -3.81
CA ASP A 113 25.55 17.47 -2.99
C ASP A 113 25.11 17.87 -1.58
N GLN A 114 25.81 18.80 -0.95
CA GLN A 114 25.42 19.36 0.35
C GLN A 114 24.07 20.08 0.25
N GLY A 115 23.87 20.91 -0.79
CA GLY A 115 22.62 21.63 -1.02
C GLY A 115 21.44 20.68 -1.25
N LEU A 116 21.61 19.64 -2.07
CA LEU A 116 20.60 18.63 -2.34
C LEU A 116 20.27 17.80 -1.09
N LYS A 117 21.26 17.49 -0.25
CA LYS A 117 21.03 16.82 1.04
C LYS A 117 20.17 17.66 1.97
N ILE A 118 20.47 18.96 2.10
CA ILE A 118 19.69 19.90 2.91
C ILE A 118 18.28 20.05 2.32
N ALA A 119 18.15 20.22 0.99
CA ALA A 119 16.86 20.34 0.34
C ALA A 119 15.94 19.14 0.59
N ARG A 120 16.48 17.91 0.55
CA ARG A 120 15.72 16.68 0.88
C ARG A 120 15.23 16.64 2.32
N SER A 121 15.90 17.31 3.25
CA SER A 121 15.48 17.40 4.65
C SER A 121 14.49 18.52 4.94
N ARG A 122 14.15 19.37 3.97
CA ARG A 122 13.18 20.45 4.18
C ARG A 122 11.80 19.86 4.43
N PRO A 123 11.06 20.38 5.42
CA PRO A 123 9.65 20.02 5.61
C PRO A 123 8.84 20.56 4.43
N VAL A 124 8.57 19.70 3.45
CA VAL A 124 7.65 20.00 2.35
C VAL A 124 6.23 19.81 2.87
N PRO A 125 5.31 20.79 2.72
CA PRO A 125 3.90 20.56 2.98
C PRO A 125 3.41 19.44 2.05
N LYS A 126 3.14 18.27 2.62
CA LYS A 126 2.63 17.11 1.87
C LYS A 126 1.19 17.39 1.48
N ASN A 127 0.99 18.05 0.33
CA ASN A 127 -0.32 18.12 -0.33
C ASN A 127 -0.61 16.76 -0.96
N GLY A 128 -1.17 15.87 -0.15
CA GLY A 128 -1.43 14.49 -0.51
C GLY A 128 -1.37 13.64 0.74
N SER A 129 -2.52 13.50 1.39
CA SER A 129 -2.65 12.43 2.35
C SER A 129 -2.69 11.10 1.62
N VAL A 130 -1.96 10.13 2.13
CA VAL A 130 -2.09 8.77 1.66
C VAL A 130 -3.27 8.19 2.42
N ARG A 131 -4.37 7.92 1.72
CA ARG A 131 -5.47 7.09 2.23
C ARG A 131 -5.43 5.74 1.51
N ARG A 132 -5.89 4.69 2.18
CA ARG A 132 -6.19 3.43 1.48
C ARG A 132 -7.41 3.57 0.58
N LEU A 133 -7.57 2.61 -0.33
CA LEU A 133 -8.83 2.44 -1.05
C LEU A 133 -9.92 1.97 -0.08
N THR A 134 -11.17 2.34 -0.36
CA THR A 134 -12.33 1.71 0.30
C THR A 134 -12.40 0.23 -0.08
N VAL A 135 -13.06 -0.61 0.73
CA VAL A 135 -13.25 -2.04 0.42
C VAL A 135 -13.88 -2.21 -0.96
N ARG A 136 -14.88 -1.38 -1.27
CA ARG A 136 -15.52 -1.36 -2.59
C ARG A 136 -14.56 -0.95 -3.72
N GLN A 137 -13.74 0.08 -3.51
CA GLN A 137 -12.75 0.52 -4.50
C GLN A 137 -11.71 -0.59 -4.75
N TYR A 138 -11.23 -1.24 -3.69
CA TYR A 138 -10.24 -2.30 -3.79
C TYR A 138 -10.80 -3.54 -4.50
N ARG A 139 -12.01 -3.98 -4.13
CA ARG A 139 -12.75 -5.04 -4.84
C ARG A 139 -12.88 -4.76 -6.33
N ASN A 140 -13.35 -3.56 -6.69
CA ASN A 140 -13.52 -3.18 -8.10
C ASN A 140 -12.17 -3.14 -8.84
N THR A 141 -11.11 -2.69 -8.17
CA THR A 141 -9.76 -2.66 -8.74
C THR A 141 -9.25 -4.06 -9.05
N LEU A 142 -9.43 -5.03 -8.13
CA LEU A 142 -9.06 -6.42 -8.37
C LEU A 142 -9.85 -7.02 -9.55
N ARG A 143 -11.16 -6.77 -9.61
CA ARG A 143 -12.01 -7.22 -10.71
C ARG A 143 -11.56 -6.63 -12.06
N GLU A 144 -11.31 -5.33 -12.13
CA GLU A 144 -10.89 -4.68 -13.39
C GLU A 144 -9.49 -5.14 -13.84
N LEU A 145 -8.53 -5.22 -12.91
CA LEU A 145 -7.16 -5.57 -13.26
C LEU A 145 -7.00 -7.05 -13.62
N LEU A 146 -7.68 -7.94 -12.91
CA LEU A 146 -7.49 -9.39 -13.02
C LEU A 146 -8.63 -10.08 -13.77
N SER A 147 -9.69 -9.35 -14.13
CA SER A 147 -10.91 -9.90 -14.76
C SER A 147 -11.52 -11.06 -13.95
N LEU A 148 -11.48 -10.95 -12.61
CA LEU A 148 -12.03 -11.93 -11.67
C LEU A 148 -13.38 -11.45 -11.12
N ASP A 149 -14.38 -12.32 -11.16
CA ASP A 149 -15.69 -12.05 -10.54
C ASP A 149 -15.73 -12.37 -9.04
N ASP A 150 -14.81 -13.23 -8.58
CA ASP A 150 -14.66 -13.69 -7.19
C ASP A 150 -14.46 -12.50 -6.22
N ASP A 151 -15.16 -12.50 -5.08
CA ASP A 151 -14.98 -11.50 -4.03
C ASP A 151 -13.99 -11.99 -2.98
N PHE A 152 -12.77 -11.45 -2.99
CA PHE A 152 -11.74 -11.75 -2.00
C PHE A 152 -11.80 -10.82 -0.79
N THR A 153 -12.63 -9.78 -0.82
CA THR A 153 -12.59 -8.67 0.13
C THR A 153 -13.53 -8.83 1.33
N ASP A 154 -14.28 -9.93 1.40
CA ASP A 154 -15.23 -10.23 2.48
C ASP A 154 -14.58 -10.39 3.86
N VAL A 155 -13.26 -10.63 3.89
CA VAL A 155 -12.47 -10.69 5.13
C VAL A 155 -12.12 -9.31 5.69
N LEU A 156 -12.27 -8.25 4.90
CA LEU A 156 -11.94 -6.89 5.32
C LEU A 156 -13.07 -6.29 6.16
N PRO A 157 -12.76 -5.54 7.22
CA PRO A 157 -13.76 -4.80 7.96
C PRO A 157 -14.39 -3.71 7.07
N PRO A 158 -15.66 -3.35 7.31
CA PRO A 158 -16.33 -2.28 6.58
C PRO A 158 -15.62 -0.93 6.82
N ASP A 159 -15.70 -0.05 5.81
CA ASP A 159 -15.10 1.28 5.91
C ASP A 159 -15.85 2.18 6.92
N ALA A 160 -15.09 2.94 7.71
CA ALA A 160 -15.65 3.86 8.68
C ALA A 160 -16.34 5.05 8.00
N VAL A 161 -17.54 5.38 8.49
CA VAL A 161 -18.34 6.51 8.01
C VAL A 161 -17.88 7.78 8.73
N SER A 162 -17.52 8.81 7.96
CA SER A 162 -17.14 10.10 8.52
C SER A 162 -18.34 10.82 9.15
N ARG A 163 -18.05 11.89 9.91
CA ARG A 163 -19.09 12.76 10.49
C ARG A 163 -20.08 13.28 9.44
N ASP A 164 -19.61 13.53 8.22
CA ASP A 164 -20.41 14.05 7.12
C ASP A 164 -21.07 12.93 6.29
N GLY A 165 -20.97 11.67 6.73
CA GLY A 165 -21.63 10.52 6.11
C GLY A 165 -20.85 9.85 4.97
N PHE A 166 -19.60 10.23 4.74
CA PHE A 166 -18.78 9.69 3.65
C PHE A 166 -17.87 8.56 4.11
N VAL A 167 -17.76 7.51 3.30
CA VAL A 167 -16.86 6.35 3.55
C VAL A 167 -15.49 6.49 2.88
N ASN A 168 -15.29 7.54 2.09
CA ASN A 168 -14.05 7.81 1.36
C ASN A 168 -13.22 8.96 1.97
N ASN A 169 -13.50 9.32 3.22
CA ASN A 169 -12.76 10.37 3.92
C ASN A 169 -11.36 9.85 4.31
N GLN A 170 -10.37 10.72 4.12
CA GLN A 170 -9.00 10.48 4.54
C GLN A 170 -8.89 10.18 6.03
N GLU A 171 -9.55 10.97 6.89
CA GLU A 171 -9.41 10.88 8.35
C GLU A 171 -9.92 9.56 8.91
N THR A 172 -10.82 8.88 8.19
CA THR A 172 -11.40 7.60 8.61
C THR A 172 -10.77 6.40 7.92
N LEU A 173 -10.02 6.61 6.83
CA LEU A 173 -9.37 5.56 6.04
C LEU A 173 -7.90 5.41 6.39
N GLU A 174 -7.66 5.10 7.66
CA GLU A 174 -6.34 4.73 8.16
C GLU A 174 -5.98 3.29 7.74
N LEU A 175 -4.67 3.03 7.65
CA LEU A 175 -4.11 1.73 7.32
C LEU A 175 -3.28 1.22 8.49
N SER A 176 -3.80 0.24 9.22
CA SER A 176 -3.06 -0.44 10.28
C SER A 176 -2.13 -1.52 9.67
N PRO A 177 -1.07 -1.94 10.37
CA PRO A 177 -0.20 -3.03 9.90
C PRO A 177 -0.96 -4.32 9.59
N LEU A 178 -1.90 -4.72 10.46
CA LEU A 178 -2.74 -5.91 10.26
C LEU A 178 -3.62 -5.79 9.01
N LEU A 179 -4.15 -4.58 8.75
CA LEU A 179 -4.95 -4.36 7.56
C LEU A 179 -4.08 -4.45 6.29
N LEU A 180 -2.86 -3.94 6.32
CA LEU A 180 -1.92 -4.06 5.20
C LEU A 180 -1.61 -5.54 4.89
N GLU A 181 -1.36 -6.37 5.91
CA GLU A 181 -1.17 -7.81 5.74
C GLU A 181 -2.38 -8.45 5.05
N ALA A 182 -3.60 -8.15 5.51
CA ALA A 182 -4.82 -8.66 4.89
C ALA A 182 -4.96 -8.24 3.40
N TYR A 183 -4.57 -7.01 3.04
CA TYR A 183 -4.59 -6.58 1.63
C TYR A 183 -3.56 -7.34 0.78
N ILE A 184 -2.37 -7.64 1.32
CA ILE A 184 -1.35 -8.43 0.62
C ILE A 184 -1.84 -9.87 0.43
N ASP A 185 -2.40 -10.48 1.46
CA ASP A 185 -2.96 -11.84 1.37
C ASP A 185 -4.09 -11.93 0.34
N ILE A 186 -4.95 -10.91 0.26
CA ILE A 186 -6.00 -10.81 -0.75
C ILE A 186 -5.39 -10.72 -2.15
N ALA A 187 -4.39 -9.86 -2.34
CA ALA A 187 -3.71 -9.72 -3.63
C ALA A 187 -3.06 -11.04 -4.06
N GLU A 188 -2.40 -11.76 -3.14
CA GLU A 188 -1.81 -13.07 -3.42
C GLU A 188 -2.86 -14.10 -3.81
N LYS A 189 -3.98 -14.19 -3.08
CA LYS A 189 -5.09 -15.09 -3.43
C LYS A 189 -5.67 -14.77 -4.81
N ALA A 190 -5.86 -13.49 -5.12
CA ALA A 190 -6.39 -13.05 -6.40
C ALA A 190 -5.39 -13.38 -7.55
N LEU A 191 -4.10 -13.16 -7.35
CA LEU A 191 -3.06 -13.52 -8.31
C LEU A 191 -2.99 -15.04 -8.54
N ASN A 192 -2.99 -15.83 -7.47
CA ASN A 192 -3.02 -17.29 -7.57
C ASN A 192 -4.27 -17.80 -8.29
N ARG A 193 -5.38 -17.07 -8.22
CA ARG A 193 -6.61 -17.42 -8.92
C ARG A 193 -6.53 -17.18 -10.43
N CYS A 194 -5.83 -16.13 -10.88
CA CYS A 194 -5.71 -15.77 -12.30
C CYS A 194 -4.47 -16.36 -12.98
N MET A 195 -3.43 -16.72 -12.22
CA MET A 195 -2.23 -17.37 -12.74
C MET A 195 -2.52 -18.86 -13.01
N VAL A 196 -2.56 -19.23 -14.28
CA VAL A 196 -2.79 -20.62 -14.72
C VAL A 196 -1.50 -21.16 -15.35
N ASP A 197 -1.11 -22.38 -14.98
CA ASP A 197 -0.07 -23.12 -15.70
C ASP A 197 -0.67 -23.67 -17.01
N PRO A 198 -0.20 -23.25 -18.19
CA PRO A 198 -0.72 -23.72 -19.49
C PRO A 198 -0.60 -25.23 -19.69
N LYS A 199 0.31 -25.89 -18.96
CA LYS A 199 0.49 -27.35 -19.04
C LYS A 199 -0.49 -28.11 -18.15
N SER A 200 -1.06 -27.43 -17.16
CA SER A 200 -2.03 -28.03 -16.24
C SER A 200 -3.43 -28.00 -16.85
N LYS A 201 -4.11 -29.14 -16.82
CA LYS A 201 -5.50 -29.23 -17.27
C LYS A 201 -6.42 -28.72 -16.14
N PRO A 202 -7.41 -27.87 -16.44
CA PRO A 202 -8.38 -27.46 -15.43
C PRO A 202 -9.21 -28.67 -14.96
N LYS A 203 -9.60 -28.67 -13.69
CA LYS A 203 -10.55 -29.65 -13.15
C LYS A 203 -11.96 -29.10 -13.29
N VAL A 204 -12.85 -29.85 -13.96
CA VAL A 204 -14.24 -29.43 -14.18
C VAL A 204 -15.19 -30.38 -13.50
N GLN A 205 -15.96 -29.86 -12.55
CA GLN A 205 -17.11 -30.54 -11.95
C GLN A 205 -18.37 -30.09 -12.67
N ASN A 206 -19.20 -31.03 -13.11
CA ASN A 206 -20.51 -30.73 -13.70
C ASN A 206 -21.54 -31.76 -13.23
N PHE A 207 -22.68 -31.26 -12.79
CA PHE A 207 -23.85 -32.06 -12.47
C PHE A 207 -25.11 -31.29 -12.83
N ARG A 208 -26.17 -32.02 -13.13
CA ARG A 208 -27.51 -31.50 -13.38
C ARG A 208 -28.44 -32.00 -12.28
N VAL A 209 -29.29 -31.10 -11.79
CA VAL A 209 -30.41 -31.45 -10.91
C VAL A 209 -31.69 -31.23 -11.70
N ASP A 210 -32.37 -32.31 -12.01
CA ASP A 210 -33.71 -32.26 -12.60
C ASP A 210 -34.73 -32.24 -11.45
N LEU A 211 -35.76 -31.39 -11.54
CA LEU A 211 -36.80 -31.20 -10.52
C LEU A 211 -38.19 -31.42 -11.13
N GLY A 212 -39.08 -32.11 -10.42
CA GLY A 212 -40.47 -32.32 -10.83
C GLY A 212 -41.13 -33.47 -10.08
N ALA A 213 -42.45 -33.41 -9.90
CA ALA A 213 -43.17 -34.42 -9.13
C ALA A 213 -43.00 -35.82 -9.72
N GLY A 214 -42.45 -36.76 -8.95
CA GLY A 214 -42.29 -38.17 -9.32
C GLY A 214 -41.36 -38.46 -10.52
N ILE A 215 -40.46 -37.55 -10.88
CA ILE A 215 -39.54 -37.74 -12.02
C ILE A 215 -38.49 -38.83 -11.78
N ASN A 216 -38.17 -39.12 -10.52
CA ASN A 216 -37.17 -40.08 -10.15
C ASN A 216 -37.81 -41.43 -9.84
N ALA A 217 -37.85 -42.30 -10.85
CA ALA A 217 -38.42 -43.64 -10.75
C ALA A 217 -37.65 -44.57 -9.79
N GLN A 218 -36.40 -44.23 -9.46
CA GLN A 218 -35.53 -44.99 -8.55
C GLN A 218 -34.89 -44.05 -7.53
N PRO A 219 -35.70 -43.50 -6.59
CA PRO A 219 -35.19 -42.57 -5.61
C PRO A 219 -34.15 -43.22 -4.70
N CYS A 220 -33.21 -42.42 -4.22
CA CYS A 220 -32.28 -42.88 -3.19
C CYS A 220 -33.09 -43.36 -1.96
N PRO A 221 -32.79 -44.53 -1.37
CA PRO A 221 -33.51 -45.04 -0.21
C PRO A 221 -33.33 -44.16 1.03
N ASP A 222 -32.24 -43.39 1.09
CA ASP A 222 -31.92 -42.53 2.23
C ASP A 222 -32.78 -41.26 2.21
N ARG A 223 -33.55 -41.00 3.27
CA ARG A 223 -34.31 -39.75 3.39
C ARG A 223 -33.33 -38.58 3.54
N LEU A 224 -33.12 -37.83 2.47
CA LEU A 224 -32.22 -36.70 2.45
C LEU A 224 -32.95 -35.50 3.08
N ILE A 225 -32.56 -35.12 4.31
CA ILE A 225 -33.20 -34.02 5.04
C ILE A 225 -32.33 -32.77 4.85
N LEU A 226 -32.83 -31.80 4.09
CA LEU A 226 -32.16 -30.51 3.91
C LEU A 226 -32.43 -29.60 5.12
N GLY A 227 -31.49 -29.53 6.07
CA GLY A 227 -31.60 -28.64 7.24
C GLY A 227 -32.64 -29.07 8.29
N ALA A 228 -32.75 -28.33 9.38
CA ALA A 228 -33.59 -28.68 10.53
C ALA A 228 -35.09 -28.67 10.17
N ASN A 229 -35.64 -29.85 9.84
CA ASN A 229 -37.05 -30.09 9.51
C ASN A 229 -37.54 -29.57 8.16
N SER A 230 -36.66 -29.22 7.21
CA SER A 230 -37.12 -28.81 5.88
C SER A 230 -37.35 -30.03 4.99
N TRP A 231 -38.62 -30.40 4.84
CA TRP A 231 -39.12 -31.37 3.85
C TRP A 231 -39.30 -30.69 2.49
N LEU A 232 -38.31 -29.91 2.06
CA LEU A 232 -38.44 -29.04 0.90
C LEU A 232 -38.57 -29.83 -0.42
N LEU A 233 -38.00 -31.04 -0.50
CA LEU A 233 -38.02 -31.92 -1.68
C LEU A 233 -38.09 -33.39 -1.28
N GLU A 234 -39.02 -34.16 -1.85
CA GLU A 234 -39.01 -35.62 -1.71
C GLU A 234 -37.99 -36.24 -2.68
N ASN A 235 -37.33 -37.34 -2.30
CA ASN A 235 -36.36 -38.02 -3.16
C ASN A 235 -36.90 -38.45 -4.54
N ARG A 236 -38.23 -38.64 -4.65
CA ARG A 236 -38.89 -38.98 -5.92
C ARG A 236 -39.03 -37.77 -6.86
N ASP A 237 -38.92 -36.56 -6.31
CA ASP A 237 -39.21 -35.31 -7.01
C ASP A 237 -37.97 -34.62 -7.60
N PHE A 238 -36.79 -35.23 -7.42
CA PHE A 238 -35.56 -34.76 -8.03
C PHE A 238 -34.67 -35.91 -8.45
N SER A 239 -33.88 -35.68 -9.51
CA SER A 239 -32.81 -36.59 -9.89
C SER A 239 -31.53 -35.80 -10.12
N VAL A 240 -30.40 -36.35 -9.68
CA VAL A 240 -29.09 -35.76 -9.91
C VAL A 240 -28.40 -36.61 -10.97
N THR A 241 -27.79 -35.97 -11.96
CA THR A 241 -26.99 -36.66 -12.97
C THR A 241 -25.63 -35.99 -13.06
N GLN A 242 -24.55 -36.77 -12.98
CA GLN A 242 -23.22 -36.26 -13.24
C GLN A 242 -22.95 -36.28 -14.74
N LEU A 243 -22.58 -35.12 -15.31
CA LEU A 243 -22.39 -34.96 -16.74
C LEU A 243 -20.92 -34.69 -17.06
N THR A 244 -20.48 -35.14 -18.23
CA THR A 244 -19.15 -34.80 -18.78
C THR A 244 -19.37 -33.83 -19.94
N PRO A 245 -19.23 -32.51 -19.71
CA PRO A 245 -19.56 -31.52 -20.73
C PRO A 245 -18.53 -31.50 -21.87
N GLU A 246 -18.99 -31.38 -23.10
CA GLU A 246 -18.09 -31.08 -24.22
C GLU A 246 -17.57 -29.64 -24.10
N LYS A 247 -16.25 -29.49 -24.10
CA LYS A 247 -15.55 -28.20 -24.00
C LYS A 247 -14.56 -28.04 -25.15
N PRO A 248 -14.30 -26.81 -25.63
CA PRO A 248 -13.35 -26.56 -26.72
C PRO A 248 -11.88 -26.68 -26.28
N PHE A 249 -11.61 -27.18 -25.06
CA PHE A 249 -10.28 -27.33 -24.48
C PHE A 249 -10.20 -28.61 -23.65
N GLU A 250 -8.99 -29.15 -23.48
CA GLU A 250 -8.77 -30.32 -22.64
C GLU A 250 -8.92 -30.00 -21.16
N TYR A 251 -9.55 -30.89 -20.40
CA TYR A 251 -9.76 -30.75 -18.97
C TYR A 251 -9.78 -32.11 -18.27
N GLU A 252 -9.63 -32.13 -16.94
CA GLU A 252 -9.79 -33.33 -16.12
C GLU A 252 -11.19 -33.31 -15.48
N PRO A 253 -12.08 -34.28 -15.78
CA PRO A 253 -13.39 -34.35 -15.17
C PRO A 253 -13.28 -34.68 -13.68
N PHE A 254 -13.90 -33.86 -12.85
CA PHE A 254 -13.97 -34.09 -11.41
C PHE A 254 -15.29 -34.80 -11.05
N PHE A 255 -15.20 -36.10 -10.80
CA PHE A 255 -16.33 -36.92 -10.35
C PHE A 255 -16.53 -36.79 -8.84
N MET A 256 -17.79 -36.65 -8.42
CA MET A 256 -18.09 -36.49 -7.00
C MET A 256 -17.92 -37.82 -6.28
N ARG A 257 -17.46 -37.75 -5.03
CA ARG A 257 -17.43 -38.92 -4.16
C ARG A 257 -18.88 -39.33 -3.87
N THR A 258 -19.21 -40.62 -3.99
CA THR A 258 -20.55 -41.14 -3.66
C THR A 258 -20.59 -41.81 -2.29
N LYS A 259 -19.46 -42.37 -1.87
CA LYS A 259 -19.34 -43.16 -0.64
C LYS A 259 -18.94 -42.32 0.55
N TYR A 260 -19.89 -42.00 1.42
CA TYR A 260 -19.64 -41.30 2.67
C TYR A 260 -19.94 -42.20 3.87
N ARG A 261 -19.14 -42.03 4.91
CA ARG A 261 -19.39 -42.64 6.22
C ARG A 261 -19.20 -41.54 7.25
N PHE A 262 -20.26 -41.22 7.97
CA PHE A 262 -20.19 -40.23 9.04
C PHE A 262 -21.10 -40.63 10.21
N ILE A 263 -20.89 -39.93 11.31
CA ILE A 263 -21.62 -40.17 12.55
C ILE A 263 -22.89 -39.32 12.50
N GLU A 264 -24.02 -39.94 12.21
CA GLU A 264 -25.31 -39.24 12.10
C GLU A 264 -26.14 -39.43 13.38
N GLY A 265 -26.38 -38.30 14.07
CA GLY A 265 -27.50 -38.12 15.00
C GLY A 265 -27.56 -39.04 16.21
N TYR A 266 -28.52 -38.74 17.09
CA TYR A 266 -28.78 -39.52 18.29
C TYR A 266 -29.81 -40.62 18.00
N GLN A 267 -29.47 -41.86 18.32
CA GLN A 267 -30.40 -42.98 18.25
C GLN A 267 -30.98 -43.21 19.66
N GLY A 268 -32.21 -42.73 19.91
CA GLY A 268 -32.85 -42.80 21.23
C GLY A 268 -32.55 -41.58 22.11
N ASN A 269 -32.08 -41.80 23.35
CA ASN A 269 -31.62 -40.71 24.22
C ASN A 269 -30.38 -40.03 23.60
N ALA A 270 -30.21 -38.74 23.91
CA ALA A 270 -29.26 -37.82 23.27
C ALA A 270 -27.77 -38.10 23.53
N THR A 271 -27.36 -39.38 23.58
CA THR A 271 -25.99 -39.81 23.87
C THR A 271 -25.45 -40.92 22.95
N VAL A 272 -26.29 -41.69 22.26
CA VAL A 272 -25.80 -42.75 21.35
C VAL A 272 -25.70 -42.21 19.93
N ARG A 273 -24.47 -42.08 19.42
CA ARG A 273 -24.22 -41.69 18.04
C ARG A 273 -23.99 -42.94 17.16
N GLY A 274 -24.74 -43.05 16.07
CA GLY A 274 -24.62 -44.16 15.12
C GLY A 274 -23.77 -43.81 13.91
N TRP A 275 -23.07 -44.80 13.34
CA TRP A 275 -22.47 -44.66 12.01
C TRP A 275 -23.55 -44.87 10.96
N ARG A 276 -23.52 -44.05 9.90
CA ARG A 276 -24.26 -44.29 8.68
C ARG A 276 -23.35 -44.25 7.47
N ASP A 277 -23.65 -45.15 6.55
CA ASP A 277 -22.98 -45.30 5.27
C ASP A 277 -23.95 -44.85 4.18
N TYR A 278 -23.43 -44.04 3.25
CA TYR A 278 -24.16 -43.50 2.13
C TYR A 278 -23.40 -43.82 0.86
N ASP A 279 -24.09 -44.28 -0.18
CA ASP A 279 -23.50 -44.55 -1.50
C ASP A 279 -24.34 -43.95 -2.62
N SER A 280 -24.37 -42.62 -2.66
CA SER A 280 -25.09 -41.89 -3.70
C SER A 280 -24.51 -40.51 -3.95
N ILE A 281 -24.61 -40.04 -5.20
CA ILE A 281 -24.22 -38.67 -5.58
C ILE A 281 -25.06 -37.59 -4.88
N TYR A 282 -26.26 -37.96 -4.40
CA TYR A 282 -27.18 -37.03 -3.77
C TYR A 282 -26.59 -36.42 -2.49
N HIS A 283 -25.82 -37.20 -1.73
CA HIS A 283 -25.12 -36.69 -0.53
C HIS A 283 -24.07 -35.64 -0.88
N ALA A 284 -23.36 -35.79 -2.01
CA ALA A 284 -22.35 -34.82 -2.44
C ALA A 284 -22.94 -33.49 -2.91
N VAL A 285 -24.20 -33.47 -3.36
CA VAL A 285 -24.86 -32.25 -3.86
C VAL A 285 -25.59 -31.48 -2.76
N PHE A 286 -26.20 -32.21 -1.83
CA PHE A 286 -27.17 -31.64 -0.89
C PHE A 286 -26.69 -31.57 0.56
N VAL A 287 -25.57 -32.24 0.89
CA VAL A 287 -25.02 -32.28 2.25
C VAL A 287 -23.58 -31.74 2.20
N CYS A 288 -23.46 -30.41 2.09
CA CYS A 288 -22.20 -29.68 2.27
C CYS A 288 -22.24 -28.90 3.59
#